data_AF-A0A9P7HIP2-F1
#
_entry.id   AF-A0A9P7HIP2-F1
#
_cell.length_a   1.000
_cell.length_b   1.000
_cell.length_c   1.000
_cell.angle_alpha   90.00
_cell.angle_beta   90.00
_cell.angle_gamma   90.00
#
_symmetry.space_group_name_H-M   'P 1'
#
loop_
_entity.id
_entity.type
_entity.pdbx_description
1 polymer ?
#
loop_
_entity_poly.entity_id
_entity_poly.type
_entity_poly.pdbx_seq_one_letter_code
_entity_poly.pdbx_strand_id
1 'polypeptide(L)'
;MFLSSPTNFSFLLSKKLQLQRKMGFDAGFDMVPQLSRTDADHKTWDIFIKRVRDKYKADERMEIKSNYLFFKAGEGPTLPFEGFKFMRFSSKVSGSNATATGVREIIETVTRIARSTFGSRVRYWCEAADDFGHYDWREVLDSIKSYEQVDGWDVPETTTSPSTDLTSSKDTQPSLCEVQSVPGKGKGLIALRKITMGTRILVEKPILKTMNAPPALLEPIIYPFSGIMKTNALPCGSEEIIGAVYPTICFINHSCCSNAHNSWNEFLEEETIHAIRDIEPGEEVTISYDKGGPSTSRKAWLEEKFGFNCDCRACHLPLVELEKSDKRRKQIHQLDKDIGDPFSMMSRPSVSLSNCRSLLQVLKEEFGEGTTILVARANYDAFQIAIVHGDEARGSLFAERAYQIRLLCEGGDSPDTKRMQQLAENPKLHPSFGAHSMRWKTKKGQIPRELKGDEFENWLWRQK
;
A
#
# COMPACT_ATOMS: atom_id res chain seq x y z
N MET A 1 -9.46 -16.17 -55.81
CA MET A 1 -9.37 -14.73 -56.12
C MET A 1 -10.55 -14.07 -55.41
N PHE A 2 -10.44 -13.21 -54.41
CA PHE A 2 -9.42 -12.22 -54.04
C PHE A 2 -9.11 -12.28 -52.53
N LEU A 3 -7.82 -12.12 -52.21
CA LEU A 3 -7.31 -11.74 -50.90
C LEU A 3 -7.63 -10.25 -50.67
N SER A 4 -8.12 -9.88 -49.49
CA SER A 4 -8.10 -8.49 -49.00
C SER A 4 -7.33 -8.45 -47.67
N SER A 5 -6.37 -7.53 -47.61
CA SER A 5 -5.21 -7.56 -46.71
C SER A 5 -5.49 -7.06 -45.27
N PRO A 6 -4.72 -7.53 -44.27
CA PRO A 6 -4.82 -7.11 -42.86
C PRO A 6 -4.00 -5.84 -42.54
N THR A 7 -3.92 -4.86 -43.45
CA THR A 7 -2.97 -3.73 -43.32
C THR A 7 -3.56 -2.43 -42.77
N ASN A 8 -4.89 -2.29 -42.65
CA ASN A 8 -5.48 -1.03 -42.15
C ASN A 8 -5.65 -0.96 -40.62
N PHE A 9 -5.70 -2.09 -39.90
CA PHE A 9 -5.90 -2.08 -38.44
C PHE A 9 -4.58 -1.82 -37.67
N SER A 10 -3.46 -2.33 -38.18
CA SER A 10 -2.12 -2.05 -37.65
C SER A 10 -1.73 -0.57 -37.80
N PHE A 11 -2.13 0.08 -38.89
CA PHE A 11 -1.85 1.50 -39.14
C PHE A 11 -2.67 2.43 -38.23
N LEU A 12 -3.94 2.08 -37.95
CA LEU A 12 -4.81 2.84 -37.03
C LEU A 12 -4.39 2.66 -35.56
N LEU A 13 -3.95 1.46 -35.16
CA LEU A 13 -3.45 1.19 -33.82
C LEU A 13 -2.07 1.85 -33.58
N SER A 14 -1.19 1.84 -34.58
CA SER A 14 0.07 2.58 -34.58
C SER A 14 -0.14 4.09 -34.50
N LYS A 15 -1.12 4.65 -35.23
CA LYS A 15 -1.52 6.06 -35.09
C LYS A 15 -2.11 6.37 -33.73
N LYS A 16 -2.92 5.49 -33.13
CA LYS A 16 -3.52 5.71 -31.80
C LYS A 16 -2.47 5.61 -30.67
N LEU A 17 -1.51 4.70 -30.79
CA LEU A 17 -0.32 4.62 -29.92
C LEU A 17 0.66 5.78 -30.17
N GLN A 18 0.78 6.29 -31.39
CA GLN A 18 1.53 7.53 -31.69
C GLN A 18 0.80 8.79 -31.22
N LEU A 19 -0.54 8.79 -31.19
CA LEU A 19 -1.38 9.86 -30.64
C LEU A 19 -1.38 9.85 -29.10
N GLN A 20 -1.39 8.67 -28.45
CA GLN A 20 -1.14 8.54 -27.01
C GLN A 20 0.32 8.83 -26.63
N ARG A 21 1.30 8.51 -27.48
CA ARG A 21 2.68 9.00 -27.34
C ARG A 21 2.83 10.52 -27.57
N LYS A 22 1.80 11.19 -28.11
CA LYS A 22 1.75 12.66 -28.29
C LYS A 22 0.97 13.40 -27.21
N MET A 23 0.10 12.74 -26.44
CA MET A 23 -0.56 13.34 -25.28
C MET A 23 0.22 12.95 -24.03
N GLY A 24 1.02 13.87 -23.49
CA GLY A 24 1.67 13.67 -22.20
C GLY A 24 0.62 13.51 -21.08
N PHE A 25 1.04 12.89 -20.00
CA PHE A 25 0.25 12.61 -18.80
C PHE A 25 0.65 13.56 -17.67
N ASP A 26 -0.30 13.93 -16.84
CA ASP A 26 -0.12 14.83 -15.71
C ASP A 26 0.21 14.07 -14.42
N ALA A 27 0.97 14.73 -13.54
CA ALA A 27 1.20 14.26 -12.18
C ALA A 27 1.31 15.45 -11.22
N GLY A 28 1.04 15.20 -9.95
CA GLY A 28 1.04 16.25 -8.95
C GLY A 28 0.56 15.78 -7.60
N PHE A 29 0.25 16.73 -6.74
CA PHE A 29 -0.46 16.44 -5.50
C PHE A 29 -1.53 17.47 -5.22
N ASP A 30 -2.54 17.02 -4.49
CA ASP A 30 -3.63 17.83 -3.99
C ASP A 30 -3.56 17.92 -2.47
N MET A 31 -4.05 19.04 -1.91
CA MET A 31 -4.21 19.21 -0.48
C MET A 31 -5.63 18.84 -0.07
N VAL A 32 -5.81 17.72 0.63
CA VAL A 32 -7.13 17.16 0.98
C VAL A 32 -7.14 16.70 2.44
N PRO A 33 -7.97 17.31 3.32
CA PRO A 33 -8.83 18.47 3.05
C PRO A 33 -8.02 19.74 2.80
N GLN A 34 -8.61 20.72 2.09
CA GLN A 34 -8.01 22.04 1.87
C GLN A 34 -7.63 22.73 3.19
N LEU A 35 -6.57 23.54 3.18
CA LEU A 35 -6.15 24.28 4.37
C LEU A 35 -7.21 25.31 4.78
N SER A 36 -7.44 25.42 6.08
CA SER A 36 -8.30 26.42 6.69
C SER A 36 -7.56 27.75 6.90
N ARG A 37 -8.29 28.81 7.25
CA ARG A 37 -7.71 30.12 7.64
C ARG A 37 -7.23 30.16 9.10
N THR A 38 -6.96 29.01 9.73
CA THR A 38 -6.50 28.96 11.12
C THR A 38 -5.01 29.29 11.23
N ASP A 39 -4.58 29.83 12.37
CA ASP A 39 -3.18 30.13 12.65
C ASP A 39 -2.26 28.90 12.53
N ALA A 40 -2.78 27.71 12.87
CA ALA A 40 -2.03 26.46 12.77
C ALA A 40 -1.73 26.08 11.32
N ASP A 41 -2.75 26.13 10.45
CA ASP A 41 -2.58 25.89 9.01
C ASP A 41 -1.69 26.97 8.37
N HIS A 42 -1.85 28.23 8.75
CA HIS A 42 -0.99 29.33 8.27
C HIS A 42 0.48 29.11 8.62
N LYS A 43 0.80 28.86 9.90
CA LYS A 43 2.18 28.61 10.36
C LYS A 43 2.79 27.39 9.69
N THR A 44 2.00 26.33 9.51
CA THR A 44 2.46 25.10 8.86
C THR A 44 2.73 25.32 7.36
N TRP A 45 1.90 26.13 6.70
CA TRP A 45 2.11 26.59 5.32
C TRP A 45 3.35 27.46 5.15
N ASP A 46 3.59 28.40 6.06
CA ASP A 46 4.81 29.22 6.04
C ASP A 46 6.08 28.37 6.14
N ILE A 47 6.06 27.34 7.00
CA ILE A 47 7.17 26.37 7.12
C ILE A 47 7.36 25.63 5.80
N PHE A 48 6.28 25.16 5.17
CA PHE A 48 6.34 24.49 3.88
C PHE A 48 6.94 25.40 2.79
N ILE A 49 6.42 26.62 2.63
CA ILE A 49 6.91 27.60 1.65
C ILE A 49 8.38 27.93 1.90
N LYS A 50 8.79 28.12 3.15
CA LYS A 50 10.19 28.35 3.50
C LYS A 50 11.09 27.19 3.06
N ARG A 51 10.69 25.95 3.34
CA ARG A 51 11.47 24.76 2.94
C ARG A 51 11.58 24.60 1.43
N VAL A 52 10.53 24.93 0.68
CA VAL A 52 10.57 24.96 -0.79
C VAL A 52 11.54 26.04 -1.27
N ARG A 53 11.45 27.27 -0.73
CA ARG A 53 12.39 28.35 -1.07
C ARG A 53 13.85 27.97 -0.79
N ASP A 54 14.12 27.41 0.39
CA ASP A 54 15.47 26.99 0.79
C ASP A 54 16.04 25.91 -0.14
N LYS A 55 15.18 24.97 -0.58
CA LYS A 55 15.56 23.89 -1.49
C LYS A 55 15.94 24.42 -2.88
N TYR A 56 15.21 25.41 -3.39
CA TYR A 56 15.34 25.93 -4.76
C TYR A 56 16.00 27.32 -4.84
N LYS A 57 16.61 27.82 -3.75
CA LYS A 57 17.18 29.18 -3.66
C LYS A 57 18.22 29.52 -4.73
N ALA A 58 18.91 28.51 -5.28
CA ALA A 58 19.93 28.65 -6.32
C ALA A 58 19.48 28.04 -7.66
N ASP A 59 18.21 27.62 -7.77
CA ASP A 59 17.66 27.02 -8.98
C ASP A 59 16.92 28.10 -9.79
N GLU A 60 17.44 28.43 -10.96
CA GLU A 60 16.88 29.46 -11.85
C GLU A 60 15.47 29.13 -12.37
N ARG A 61 15.03 27.86 -12.20
CA ARG A 61 13.67 27.42 -12.55
C ARG A 61 12.64 27.90 -11.54
N MET A 62 13.00 28.32 -10.33
CA MET A 62 12.03 28.87 -9.37
C MET A 62 12.10 30.40 -9.34
N GLU A 63 10.95 31.04 -9.61
CA GLU A 63 10.77 32.49 -9.51
C GLU A 63 9.83 32.84 -8.35
N ILE A 64 10.21 33.86 -7.59
CA ILE A 64 9.39 34.41 -6.51
C ILE A 64 8.57 35.56 -7.10
N LYS A 65 7.25 35.41 -7.17
CA LYS A 65 6.32 36.49 -7.51
C LYS A 65 5.83 37.18 -6.23
N SER A 66 5.03 38.23 -6.37
CA SER A 66 4.48 38.98 -5.23
C SER A 66 3.73 38.11 -4.23
N ASN A 67 2.91 37.16 -4.71
CA ASN A 67 1.98 36.40 -3.88
C ASN A 67 2.15 34.87 -3.99
N TYR A 68 3.06 34.38 -4.82
CA TYR A 68 3.25 32.95 -5.06
C TYR A 68 4.67 32.62 -5.55
N LEU A 69 5.05 31.34 -5.43
CA LEU A 69 6.20 30.76 -6.13
C LEU A 69 5.75 30.23 -7.49
N PHE A 70 6.51 30.54 -8.54
CA PHE A 70 6.29 30.05 -9.89
C PHE A 70 7.48 29.21 -10.36
N PHE A 71 7.24 28.01 -10.85
CA PHE A 71 8.29 27.17 -11.41
C PHE A 71 8.27 27.24 -12.93
N LYS A 72 9.34 27.75 -13.56
CA LYS A 72 9.56 27.82 -15.02
C LYS A 72 9.85 26.43 -15.63
N ALA A 73 8.99 25.46 -15.34
CA ALA A 73 9.11 24.09 -15.81
C ALA A 73 7.73 23.50 -16.12
N GLY A 74 7.64 22.70 -17.17
CA GLY A 74 6.37 22.14 -17.66
C GLY A 74 5.32 23.23 -17.91
N GLU A 75 4.16 23.10 -17.28
CA GLU A 75 3.01 24.01 -17.40
C GLU A 75 3.00 25.12 -16.33
N GLY A 76 4.08 25.28 -15.57
CA GLY A 76 4.22 26.36 -14.61
C GLY A 76 3.50 26.09 -13.28
N PRO A 77 3.81 25.00 -12.56
CA PRO A 77 3.15 24.72 -11.28
C PRO A 77 3.48 25.83 -10.25
N THR A 78 2.49 26.18 -9.42
CA THR A 78 2.56 27.35 -8.52
C THR A 78 2.19 27.02 -7.08
N LEU A 79 2.78 27.77 -6.14
CA LEU A 79 2.45 27.70 -4.71
C LEU A 79 2.13 29.10 -4.17
N PRO A 80 0.90 29.37 -3.71
CA PRO A 80 0.56 30.67 -3.12
C PRO A 80 1.25 30.86 -1.76
N PHE A 81 1.46 32.10 -1.34
CA PHE A 81 1.86 32.38 0.04
C PHE A 81 0.69 32.23 1.02
N GLU A 82 -0.54 32.43 0.55
CA GLU A 82 -1.76 32.16 1.30
C GLU A 82 -2.20 30.69 1.14
N GLY A 83 -1.84 29.85 2.09
CA GLY A 83 -2.02 28.40 1.99
C GLY A 83 -3.47 27.92 1.85
N PHE A 84 -4.44 28.64 2.42
CA PHE A 84 -5.86 28.30 2.27
C PHE A 84 -6.33 28.41 0.81
N LYS A 85 -5.64 29.16 -0.04
CA LYS A 85 -5.95 29.24 -1.48
C LYS A 85 -5.43 28.02 -2.25
N PHE A 86 -4.48 27.27 -1.71
CA PHE A 86 -3.83 26.16 -2.41
C PHE A 86 -4.73 24.92 -2.50
N MET A 87 -4.89 24.39 -3.72
CA MET A 87 -5.59 23.12 -3.96
C MET A 87 -4.69 22.04 -4.57
N ARG A 88 -3.90 22.39 -5.60
CA ARG A 88 -3.12 21.45 -6.41
C ARG A 88 -1.78 22.03 -6.85
N PHE A 89 -0.76 21.18 -6.84
CA PHE A 89 0.54 21.42 -7.48
C PHE A 89 0.81 20.30 -8.49
N SER A 90 0.71 20.61 -9.79
CA SER A 90 0.79 19.61 -10.86
C SER A 90 1.26 20.20 -12.17
N SER A 91 1.74 19.33 -13.06
CA SER A 91 2.07 19.66 -14.45
C SER A 91 2.10 18.37 -15.27
N LYS A 92 2.07 18.53 -16.59
CA LYS A 92 2.44 17.47 -17.54
C LYS A 92 3.88 17.01 -17.33
N VAL A 93 4.06 15.73 -16.99
CA VAL A 93 5.36 15.12 -16.65
C VAL A 93 5.90 14.18 -17.72
N SER A 94 5.24 14.08 -18.88
CA SER A 94 5.76 13.35 -20.04
C SER A 94 5.65 14.13 -21.36
N GLY A 95 6.43 13.69 -22.35
CA GLY A 95 6.68 14.42 -23.60
C GLY A 95 7.99 15.20 -23.60
N SER A 96 8.35 15.76 -24.75
CA SER A 96 9.66 16.43 -24.96
C SER A 96 9.89 17.63 -24.02
N ASN A 97 8.84 18.37 -23.66
CA ASN A 97 8.93 19.53 -22.77
C ASN A 97 9.16 19.15 -21.30
N ALA A 98 8.60 18.02 -20.84
CA ALA A 98 8.75 17.59 -19.45
C ALA A 98 10.19 17.15 -19.14
N THR A 99 10.82 16.41 -20.06
CA THR A 99 12.22 15.98 -19.93
C THR A 99 13.19 17.16 -20.03
N ALA A 100 12.93 18.13 -20.91
CA ALA A 100 13.80 19.30 -21.09
C ALA A 100 13.77 20.28 -19.91
N THR A 101 12.65 20.37 -19.19
CA THR A 101 12.48 21.32 -18.07
C THR A 101 12.77 20.71 -16.70
N GLY A 102 12.80 19.38 -16.59
CA GLY A 102 12.96 18.67 -15.31
C GLY A 102 11.75 18.82 -14.39
N VAL A 103 10.56 19.13 -14.92
CA VAL A 103 9.35 19.39 -14.12
C VAL A 103 8.93 18.20 -13.24
N ARG A 104 9.23 16.97 -13.68
CA ARG A 104 8.99 15.76 -12.90
C ARG A 104 9.77 15.76 -11.58
N GLU A 105 11.05 16.15 -11.61
CA GLU A 105 11.90 16.27 -10.43
C GLU A 105 11.34 17.30 -9.44
N ILE A 106 10.82 18.41 -9.97
CA ILE A 106 10.19 19.48 -9.19
C ILE A 106 8.93 18.96 -8.50
N ILE A 107 8.04 18.30 -9.24
CA ILE A 107 6.81 17.72 -8.67
C ILE A 107 7.14 16.70 -7.58
N GLU A 108 8.04 15.74 -7.85
CA GLU A 108 8.42 14.72 -6.88
C GLU A 108 9.04 15.34 -5.61
N THR A 109 9.85 16.40 -5.77
CA THR A 109 10.52 17.05 -4.64
C THR A 109 9.60 17.94 -3.83
N VAL A 110 8.78 18.78 -4.48
CA VAL A 110 7.82 19.61 -3.77
C VAL A 110 6.75 18.75 -3.09
N THR A 111 6.29 17.67 -3.72
CA THR A 111 5.40 16.67 -3.10
C THR A 111 6.04 16.08 -1.84
N ARG A 112 7.34 15.75 -1.89
CA ARG A 112 8.07 15.20 -0.74
C ARG A 112 8.15 16.20 0.41
N ILE A 113 8.45 17.47 0.13
CA ILE A 113 8.47 18.53 1.15
C ILE A 113 7.06 18.71 1.73
N ALA A 114 6.03 18.72 0.89
CA ALA A 114 4.63 18.85 1.31
C ALA A 114 4.20 17.69 2.21
N ARG A 115 4.44 16.43 1.81
CA ARG A 115 4.16 15.24 2.63
C ARG A 115 4.87 15.28 3.98
N SER A 116 6.13 15.72 4.02
CA SER A 116 6.86 15.86 5.28
C SER A 116 6.36 16.99 6.19
N THR A 117 5.50 17.87 5.68
CA THR A 117 4.96 19.02 6.42
C THR A 117 3.50 18.83 6.79
N PHE A 118 2.70 18.17 5.93
CA PHE A 118 1.25 18.01 6.07
C PHE A 118 0.79 16.55 6.15
N GLY A 119 1.71 15.58 6.06
CA GLY A 119 1.40 14.16 6.16
C GLY A 119 0.39 13.70 5.11
N SER A 120 -0.61 12.97 5.57
CA SER A 120 -1.68 12.36 4.75
C SER A 120 -2.60 13.38 4.06
N ARG A 121 -2.55 14.67 4.44
CA ARG A 121 -3.29 15.71 3.71
C ARG A 121 -2.77 15.92 2.29
N VAL A 122 -1.57 15.44 1.98
CA VAL A 122 -0.96 15.55 0.65
C VAL A 122 -1.23 14.28 -0.15
N ARG A 123 -2.23 14.36 -1.03
CA ARG A 123 -2.62 13.28 -1.94
C ARG A 123 -1.88 13.42 -3.26
N TYR A 124 -0.80 12.67 -3.42
CA TYR A 124 -0.12 12.54 -4.72
C TYR A 124 -0.99 11.74 -5.69
N TRP A 125 -0.87 12.03 -6.98
CA TRP A 125 -1.53 11.32 -8.07
C TRP A 125 -0.68 11.40 -9.35
N CYS A 126 -0.88 10.44 -10.25
CA CYS A 126 -0.18 10.34 -11.52
C CYS A 126 -1.06 9.62 -12.54
N GLU A 127 -1.40 10.28 -13.63
CA GLU A 127 -2.31 9.73 -14.65
C GLU A 127 -1.74 8.47 -15.31
N ALA A 128 -0.41 8.32 -15.38
CA ALA A 128 0.21 7.10 -15.89
C ALA A 128 0.06 5.87 -14.97
N ALA A 129 -0.32 6.09 -13.70
CA ALA A 129 -0.67 5.06 -12.74
C ALA A 129 -2.19 4.92 -12.58
N ASP A 130 -2.98 5.50 -13.49
CA ASP A 130 -4.45 5.60 -13.42
C ASP A 130 -4.96 6.24 -12.12
N ASP A 131 -4.16 7.13 -11.50
CA ASP A 131 -4.55 7.94 -10.36
C ASP A 131 -4.68 9.41 -10.76
N PHE A 132 -5.82 10.01 -10.44
CA PHE A 132 -6.21 11.35 -10.88
C PHE A 132 -6.33 12.28 -9.67
N GLY A 133 -6.11 13.56 -9.92
CA GLY A 133 -6.28 14.56 -8.88
C GLY A 133 -7.71 14.61 -8.34
N HIS A 134 -7.83 14.93 -7.06
CA HIS A 134 -9.08 14.96 -6.30
C HIS A 134 -10.05 16.05 -6.77
N TYR A 135 -9.54 17.25 -7.08
CA TYR A 135 -10.33 18.41 -7.48
C TYR A 135 -10.56 18.49 -8.99
N ASP A 136 -11.69 19.05 -9.42
CA ASP A 136 -11.96 19.34 -10.83
C ASP A 136 -11.07 20.48 -11.32
N TRP A 137 -10.71 20.46 -12.62
CA TRP A 137 -9.83 21.48 -13.20
C TRP A 137 -10.40 22.90 -13.11
N ARG A 138 -11.73 23.09 -13.10
CA ARG A 138 -12.33 24.42 -12.90
C ARG A 138 -12.01 24.97 -11.52
N GLU A 139 -12.16 24.16 -10.48
CA GLU A 139 -11.86 24.53 -9.09
C GLU A 139 -10.38 24.90 -8.92
N VAL A 140 -9.50 24.09 -9.50
CA VAL A 140 -8.05 24.34 -9.48
C VAL A 140 -7.69 25.65 -10.20
N LEU A 141 -8.27 25.91 -11.37
CA LEU A 141 -7.99 27.13 -12.14
C LEU A 141 -8.54 28.38 -11.42
N ASP A 142 -9.70 28.28 -10.80
CA ASP A 142 -10.28 29.39 -10.03
C ASP A 142 -9.48 29.67 -8.75
N SER A 143 -8.97 28.63 -8.08
CA SER A 143 -7.99 28.73 -7.00
C SER A 143 -6.72 29.47 -7.48
N ILE A 144 -6.12 29.08 -8.60
CA ILE A 144 -4.89 29.72 -9.12
C ILE A 144 -5.12 31.20 -9.46
N LYS A 145 -6.26 31.55 -10.07
CA LYS A 145 -6.60 32.96 -10.36
C LYS A 145 -6.69 33.80 -9.08
N SER A 146 -7.10 33.21 -7.96
CA SER A 146 -7.21 33.92 -6.68
C SER A 146 -5.85 34.32 -6.07
N TYR A 147 -4.73 33.79 -6.57
CA TYR A 147 -3.39 34.13 -6.05
C TYR A 147 -2.99 35.57 -6.40
N GLU A 148 -3.57 36.15 -7.45
CA GLU A 148 -3.34 37.54 -7.86
C GLU A 148 -4.19 38.55 -7.07
N GLN A 149 -5.20 38.07 -6.33
CA GLN A 149 -6.10 38.90 -5.53
C GLN A 149 -5.62 38.94 -4.07
N VAL A 150 -5.54 40.12 -3.46
CA VAL A 150 -5.18 40.29 -2.05
C VAL A 150 -6.47 40.34 -1.24
N ASP A 151 -6.74 39.30 -0.44
CA ASP A 151 -7.90 39.30 0.47
C ASP A 151 -7.43 39.70 1.87
N GLY A 152 -8.04 40.76 2.43
CA GLY A 152 -7.82 41.20 3.79
C GLY A 152 -8.22 40.12 4.81
N TRP A 153 -7.42 40.02 5.87
CA TRP A 153 -7.62 39.08 6.97
C TRP A 153 -8.66 39.66 7.93
N ASP A 154 -9.92 39.23 7.83
CA ASP A 154 -10.95 39.50 8.85
C ASP A 154 -11.37 38.18 9.52
N VAL A 155 -11.22 38.14 10.85
CA VAL A 155 -11.54 37.02 11.74
C VAL A 155 -12.87 37.29 12.44
N PRO A 156 -13.82 36.34 12.50
CA PRO A 156 -14.84 36.35 13.53
C PRO A 156 -14.46 35.40 14.67
N GLU A 157 -14.31 35.96 15.87
CA GLU A 157 -14.24 35.24 17.14
C GLU A 157 -15.55 34.51 17.42
N THR A 158 -15.48 33.29 17.97
CA THR A 158 -16.47 32.87 18.96
C THR A 158 -15.85 31.93 19.97
N THR A 159 -15.83 32.43 21.20
CA THR A 159 -15.40 31.84 22.44
C THR A 159 -16.47 30.88 22.95
N THR A 160 -16.10 29.63 23.22
CA THR A 160 -16.53 28.94 24.44
C THR A 160 -15.61 27.75 24.72
N SER A 161 -14.91 27.78 25.85
CA SER A 161 -14.39 26.59 26.51
C SER A 161 -15.52 25.92 27.31
N PRO A 162 -15.39 24.62 27.60
CA PRO A 162 -15.15 24.29 29.01
C PRO A 162 -14.08 23.21 29.25
N SER A 163 -13.27 23.51 30.27
CA SER A 163 -12.69 22.65 31.31
C SER A 163 -12.10 21.26 30.95
N THR A 164 -10.80 21.18 31.21
CA THR A 164 -10.08 20.08 31.86
C THR A 164 -10.90 19.33 32.90
N ASP A 165 -11.15 18.06 32.67
CA ASP A 165 -10.55 16.94 33.42
C ASP A 165 -11.10 15.64 32.87
N LEU A 166 -10.22 14.70 32.51
CA LEU A 166 -10.47 13.26 32.52
C LEU A 166 -9.10 12.58 32.48
N THR A 167 -8.53 12.44 33.67
CA THR A 167 -7.82 11.20 33.96
C THR A 167 -8.84 10.07 33.84
N SER A 168 -8.68 9.18 32.86
CA SER A 168 -9.34 7.88 32.90
C SER A 168 -8.38 6.77 32.52
N SER A 169 -7.97 6.09 33.60
CA SER A 169 -7.84 4.63 33.67
C SER A 169 -7.03 3.96 32.56
N LYS A 170 -5.80 3.58 32.94
CA LYS A 170 -5.24 2.30 32.53
C LYS A 170 -6.26 1.21 32.90
N ASP A 171 -7.12 0.84 31.98
CA ASP A 171 -7.76 -0.46 31.99
C ASP A 171 -6.60 -1.45 31.93
N THR A 172 -6.26 -2.01 33.10
CA THR A 172 -5.20 -3.00 33.20
C THR A 172 -5.83 -4.31 32.77
N GLN A 173 -6.23 -4.42 31.49
CA GLN A 173 -6.37 -5.72 30.89
C GLN A 173 -5.03 -6.42 31.10
N PRO A 174 -5.02 -7.59 31.75
CA PRO A 174 -3.78 -8.27 32.01
C PRO A 174 -3.13 -8.61 30.67
N SER A 175 -1.85 -8.27 30.54
CA SER A 175 -1.10 -8.40 29.29
C SER A 175 -1.31 -9.77 28.64
N LEU A 176 -1.57 -9.80 27.33
CA LEU A 176 -1.68 -11.05 26.58
C LEU A 176 -0.32 -11.74 26.44
N CYS A 177 0.75 -10.94 26.39
CA CYS A 177 2.11 -11.41 26.15
C CYS A 177 3.14 -10.71 27.05
N GLU A 178 4.34 -11.26 27.14
CA GLU A 178 5.46 -10.65 27.84
C GLU A 178 6.76 -10.85 27.05
N VAL A 179 7.66 -9.88 27.11
CA VAL A 179 9.00 -10.03 26.54
C VAL A 179 9.86 -10.85 27.49
N GLN A 180 10.26 -12.04 27.08
CA GLN A 180 11.07 -12.96 27.86
C GLN A 180 12.38 -13.32 27.13
N SER A 181 13.33 -13.90 27.85
CA SER A 181 14.53 -14.45 27.21
C SER A 181 14.21 -15.77 26.52
N VAL A 182 14.58 -15.90 25.24
CA VAL A 182 14.37 -17.11 24.44
C VAL A 182 15.74 -17.74 24.12
N PRO A 183 15.99 -19.00 24.52
CA PRO A 183 17.26 -19.68 24.26
C PRO A 183 17.65 -19.61 22.78
N GLY A 184 18.88 -19.14 22.50
CA GLY A 184 19.41 -19.03 21.13
C GLY A 184 18.87 -17.86 20.30
N LYS A 185 17.83 -17.15 20.75
CA LYS A 185 17.18 -16.05 20.01
C LYS A 185 17.22 -14.70 20.73
N GLY A 186 17.76 -14.67 21.95
CA GLY A 186 17.85 -13.43 22.74
C GLY A 186 16.55 -13.14 23.47
N LYS A 187 15.77 -12.16 23.00
CA LYS A 187 14.47 -11.79 23.56
C LYS A 187 13.36 -12.17 22.58
N GLY A 188 12.20 -12.52 23.11
CA GLY A 188 11.02 -12.91 22.34
C GLY A 188 9.73 -12.53 23.05
N LEU A 189 8.66 -12.32 22.30
CA LEU A 189 7.32 -12.05 22.84
C LEU A 189 6.60 -13.37 23.11
N ILE A 190 6.30 -13.69 24.36
CA ILE A 190 5.71 -14.97 24.78
C ILE A 190 4.26 -14.78 25.21
N ALA A 191 3.35 -15.62 24.73
CA ALA A 191 1.95 -15.60 25.13
C ALA A 191 1.78 -16.05 26.58
N LEU A 192 1.09 -15.26 27.40
CA LEU A 192 0.80 -15.58 28.81
C LEU A 192 -0.48 -16.39 28.99
N ARG A 193 -1.32 -16.43 27.95
CA ARG A 193 -2.60 -17.12 27.90
C ARG A 193 -2.90 -17.53 26.46
N LYS A 194 -3.94 -18.34 26.27
CA LYS A 194 -4.40 -18.67 24.92
C LYS A 194 -4.87 -17.40 24.19
N ILE A 195 -4.34 -17.17 22.99
CA ILE A 195 -4.74 -16.09 22.09
C ILE A 195 -5.45 -16.73 20.90
N THR A 196 -6.71 -16.36 20.69
CA THR A 196 -7.50 -16.88 19.57
C THR A 196 -7.10 -16.22 18.26
N MET A 197 -7.22 -16.95 17.14
CA MET A 197 -7.04 -16.38 15.81
C MET A 197 -7.90 -15.10 15.62
N GLY A 198 -7.33 -14.09 14.98
CA GLY A 198 -7.95 -12.78 14.75
C GLY A 198 -7.79 -11.79 15.90
N THR A 199 -7.29 -12.22 17.06
CA THR A 199 -7.04 -11.31 18.19
C THR A 199 -5.89 -10.35 17.85
N ARG A 200 -6.13 -9.06 18.09
CA ARG A 200 -5.11 -8.01 18.10
C ARG A 200 -4.23 -8.16 19.34
N ILE A 201 -2.97 -8.53 19.14
CA ILE A 201 -1.98 -8.79 20.18
C ILE A 201 -1.35 -7.48 20.67
N LEU A 202 -0.92 -6.62 19.73
CA LEU A 202 -0.26 -5.35 20.01
C LEU A 202 -0.71 -4.26 19.04
N VAL A 203 -0.66 -3.01 19.52
CA VAL A 203 -0.72 -1.78 18.73
C VAL A 203 0.33 -0.84 19.28
N GLU A 204 1.24 -0.39 18.43
CA GLU A 204 2.29 0.55 18.85
C GLU A 204 2.54 1.65 17.84
N LYS A 205 2.75 2.85 18.35
CA LYS A 205 3.33 3.96 17.58
C LYS A 205 4.84 3.78 17.46
N PRO A 206 5.43 4.20 16.35
CA PRO A 206 6.86 4.10 16.15
C PRO A 206 7.61 5.04 17.11
N ILE A 207 8.72 4.57 17.69
CA ILE A 207 9.68 5.43 18.41
C ILE A 207 10.45 6.29 17.41
N LEU A 208 10.80 5.68 16.27
CA LEU A 208 11.60 6.30 15.21
C LEU A 208 11.10 5.83 13.85
N LYS A 209 10.87 6.78 12.94
CA LYS A 209 10.62 6.54 11.51
C LYS A 209 11.84 7.03 10.72
N THR A 210 12.32 6.23 9.78
CA THR A 210 13.40 6.62 8.87
C THR A 210 13.07 6.23 7.44
N MET A 211 13.68 6.94 6.48
CA MET A 211 13.70 6.49 5.10
C MET A 211 14.78 5.41 4.95
N ASN A 212 14.44 4.26 4.37
CA ASN A 212 15.39 3.33 3.78
C ASN A 212 16.04 4.03 2.58
N ALA A 213 17.13 4.74 2.82
CA ALA A 213 17.92 5.33 1.75
C ALA A 213 18.50 4.20 0.87
N PRO A 214 18.46 4.31 -0.48
CA PRO A 214 19.21 3.45 -1.36
C PRO A 214 20.69 3.41 -0.94
N PRO A 215 21.35 2.24 -0.95
CA PRO A 215 22.76 2.11 -0.56
C PRO A 215 23.70 3.11 -1.25
N ALA A 216 23.36 3.55 -2.47
CA ALA A 216 24.11 4.52 -3.25
C ALA A 216 24.15 5.95 -2.67
N LEU A 217 23.27 6.29 -1.72
CA LEU A 217 23.25 7.60 -1.03
C LEU A 217 23.92 7.55 0.35
N LEU A 218 24.42 6.38 0.76
CA LEU A 218 25.08 6.17 2.05
C LEU A 218 26.59 6.05 1.79
N GLU A 219 27.29 7.19 1.77
CA GLU A 219 28.74 7.23 1.98
C GLU A 219 29.13 6.50 3.30
N PRO A 220 30.40 6.08 3.49
CA PRO A 220 30.81 5.09 4.50
C PRO A 220 30.82 5.62 5.95
N ILE A 221 29.83 6.42 6.32
CA ILE A 221 29.54 6.79 7.68
C ILE A 221 28.80 5.59 8.29
N ILE A 222 29.49 4.86 9.17
CA ILE A 222 28.87 3.88 10.06
C ILE A 222 27.97 4.67 11.01
N TYR A 223 26.71 4.86 10.63
CA TYR A 223 25.73 5.45 11.54
C TYR A 223 25.52 4.47 12.69
N PRO A 224 25.72 4.86 13.97
CA PRO A 224 25.68 3.95 15.11
C PRO A 224 24.32 3.25 15.28
N PHE A 225 23.25 3.84 14.73
CA PHE A 225 21.90 3.26 14.75
C PHE A 225 21.52 2.47 13.49
N SER A 226 22.38 2.45 12.46
CA SER A 226 22.05 1.78 11.19
C SER A 226 21.84 0.28 11.34
N GLY A 227 22.61 -0.39 12.20
CA GLY A 227 22.42 -1.80 12.51
C GLY A 227 21.07 -2.05 13.17
N ILE A 228 20.72 -1.23 14.18
CA ILE A 228 19.43 -1.30 14.87
C ILE A 228 18.28 -1.13 13.88
N MET A 229 18.33 -0.09 13.03
CA MET A 229 17.28 0.13 12.03
C MET A 229 17.19 -1.03 11.04
N LYS A 230 18.32 -1.53 10.53
CA LYS A 230 18.34 -2.61 9.53
C LYS A 230 17.69 -3.90 10.01
N THR A 231 17.81 -4.24 11.29
CA THR A 231 17.33 -5.51 11.84
C THR A 231 16.05 -5.41 12.66
N ASN A 232 15.64 -4.20 13.08
CA ASN A 232 14.47 -4.00 13.93
C ASN A 232 13.35 -3.19 13.27
N ALA A 233 13.61 -2.52 12.14
CA ALA A 233 12.59 -1.71 11.50
C ALA A 233 11.59 -2.56 10.72
N LEU A 234 10.30 -2.34 10.94
CA LEU A 234 9.23 -2.87 10.07
C LEU A 234 8.85 -1.81 9.03
N PRO A 235 8.48 -2.22 7.81
CA PRO A 235 8.06 -1.29 6.76
C PRO A 235 6.72 -0.63 7.13
N CYS A 236 6.64 0.70 6.97
CA CYS A 236 5.41 1.46 7.15
C CYS A 236 4.63 1.49 5.83
N GLY A 237 3.64 0.60 5.70
CA GLY A 237 2.75 0.54 4.54
C GLY A 237 3.38 -0.14 3.32
N SER A 238 2.77 0.02 2.16
CA SER A 238 3.18 -0.64 0.91
C SER A 238 4.37 0.02 0.21
N GLU A 239 4.75 1.24 0.60
CA GLU A 239 5.94 1.91 0.06
C GLU A 239 7.15 1.52 0.93
N GLU A 240 7.99 0.58 0.46
CA GLU A 240 9.19 0.02 1.14
C GLU A 240 10.26 1.08 1.55
N ILE A 241 9.96 2.37 1.37
CA ILE A 241 10.85 3.50 1.57
C ILE A 241 10.88 3.92 3.04
N ILE A 242 9.82 3.70 3.84
CA ILE A 242 9.80 4.12 5.25
C ILE A 242 9.82 2.89 6.15
N GLY A 243 10.80 2.82 7.05
CA GLY A 243 10.88 1.80 8.09
C GLY A 243 10.76 2.44 9.48
N ALA A 244 10.19 1.70 10.43
CA ALA A 244 9.98 2.17 11.79
C ALA A 244 10.37 1.15 12.86
N VAL A 245 10.90 1.67 13.96
CA VAL A 245 11.25 0.89 15.16
C VAL A 245 10.25 1.19 16.27
N TYR A 246 9.90 0.15 17.03
CA TYR A 246 8.81 0.14 18.01
C TYR A 246 9.31 -0.37 19.37
N PRO A 247 8.68 0.01 20.49
CA PRO A 247 9.13 -0.37 21.83
C PRO A 247 9.11 -1.88 22.08
N THR A 248 8.02 -2.56 21.69
CA THR A 248 7.80 -3.98 21.99
C THR A 248 7.82 -4.84 20.73
N ILE A 249 7.26 -4.36 19.62
CA ILE A 249 7.15 -5.13 18.36
C ILE A 249 8.53 -5.57 17.84
N CYS A 250 9.60 -4.82 18.11
CA CYS A 250 10.96 -5.20 17.72
C CYS A 250 11.50 -6.46 18.41
N PHE A 251 10.86 -6.94 19.48
CA PHE A 251 11.21 -8.22 20.13
C PHE A 251 10.46 -9.43 19.55
N ILE A 252 9.58 -9.25 18.56
CA ILE A 252 8.86 -10.37 17.95
C ILE A 252 9.78 -11.07 16.97
N ASN A 253 10.22 -12.29 17.30
CA ASN A 253 11.13 -13.07 16.47
C ASN A 253 10.48 -13.61 15.18
N HIS A 254 11.35 -14.11 14.29
CA HIS A 254 10.95 -14.71 13.03
C HIS A 254 10.49 -16.17 13.14
N SER A 255 9.49 -16.55 12.34
CA SER A 255 9.23 -17.94 11.94
C SER A 255 8.75 -17.99 10.48
N CYS A 256 9.26 -18.94 9.67
CA CYS A 256 8.79 -19.15 8.28
C CYS A 256 7.35 -19.68 8.20
N CYS A 257 6.80 -20.15 9.32
CA CYS A 257 5.38 -20.42 9.55
C CYS A 257 4.96 -19.66 10.81
N SER A 258 4.87 -18.34 10.67
CA SER A 258 4.54 -17.43 11.76
C SER A 258 3.12 -17.66 12.29
N ASN A 259 2.86 -17.17 13.50
CA ASN A 259 1.55 -17.23 14.14
C ASN A 259 0.90 -15.86 14.32
N ALA A 260 1.60 -14.79 13.97
CA ALA A 260 1.07 -13.46 13.85
C ALA A 260 1.42 -12.80 12.51
N HIS A 261 0.68 -11.74 12.19
CA HIS A 261 0.89 -10.85 11.05
C HIS A 261 1.00 -9.41 11.55
N ASN A 262 1.99 -8.69 11.01
CA ASN A 262 2.13 -7.25 11.25
C ASN A 262 1.46 -6.46 10.12
N SER A 263 0.79 -5.36 10.46
CA SER A 263 0.14 -4.47 9.51
C SER A 263 0.21 -3.03 9.97
N TRP A 264 0.63 -2.15 9.06
CA TRP A 264 0.72 -0.71 9.29
C TRP A 264 -0.61 -0.02 9.00
N ASN A 265 -1.15 0.69 9.99
CA ASN A 265 -2.30 1.56 9.83
C ASN A 265 -1.84 2.99 9.53
N GLU A 266 -1.93 3.40 8.27
CA GLU A 266 -1.49 4.73 7.83
C GLU A 266 -2.31 5.89 8.41
N PHE A 267 -3.58 5.65 8.76
CA PHE A 267 -4.45 6.69 9.32
C PHE A 267 -4.16 6.94 10.80
N LEU A 268 -3.81 5.89 11.54
CA LEU A 268 -3.49 5.97 12.96
C LEU A 268 -1.99 6.17 13.23
N GLU A 269 -1.16 5.97 12.21
CA GLU A 269 0.30 5.91 12.28
C GLU A 269 0.79 4.88 13.31
N GLU A 270 0.19 3.69 13.29
CA GLU A 270 0.41 2.62 14.25
C GLU A 270 0.68 1.30 13.52
N GLU A 271 1.60 0.50 14.06
CA GLU A 271 1.76 -0.90 13.68
C GLU A 271 0.86 -1.76 14.55
N THR A 272 0.20 -2.73 13.91
CA THR A 272 -0.67 -3.68 14.58
C THR A 272 -0.16 -5.09 14.38
N ILE A 273 -0.27 -5.92 15.41
CA ILE A 273 0.06 -7.34 15.36
C ILE A 273 -1.20 -8.14 15.63
N HIS A 274 -1.61 -9.01 14.71
CA HIS A 274 -2.77 -9.88 14.89
C HIS A 274 -2.38 -11.35 14.81
N ALA A 275 -3.01 -12.18 15.65
CA ALA A 275 -2.87 -13.63 15.60
C ALA A 275 -3.52 -14.18 14.31
N ILE A 276 -2.77 -14.95 13.52
CA ILE A 276 -3.25 -15.60 12.27
C ILE A 276 -3.54 -17.09 12.45
N ARG A 277 -3.39 -17.58 13.68
CA ARG A 277 -3.86 -18.87 14.20
C ARG A 277 -3.97 -18.77 15.72
N ASP A 278 -4.55 -19.79 16.34
CA ASP A 278 -4.48 -19.91 17.80
C ASP A 278 -3.02 -20.01 18.27
N ILE A 279 -2.73 -19.34 19.40
CA ILE A 279 -1.43 -19.34 20.08
C ILE A 279 -1.65 -19.80 21.51
N GLU A 280 -0.96 -20.86 21.91
CA GLU A 280 -1.13 -21.47 23.23
C GLU A 280 -0.29 -20.75 24.31
N PRO A 281 -0.65 -20.83 25.60
CA PRO A 281 0.17 -20.26 26.68
C PRO A 281 1.61 -20.79 26.64
N GLY A 282 2.58 -19.89 26.76
CA GLY A 282 4.01 -20.21 26.67
C GLY A 282 4.56 -20.30 25.25
N GLU A 283 3.71 -20.23 24.21
CA GLU A 283 4.16 -20.18 22.83
C GLU A 283 4.70 -18.77 22.48
N GLU A 284 5.77 -18.74 21.70
CA GLU A 284 6.35 -17.49 21.19
C GLU A 284 5.50 -16.90 20.06
N VAL A 285 5.14 -15.62 20.16
CA VAL A 285 4.55 -14.84 19.08
C VAL A 285 5.64 -14.53 18.06
N THR A 286 5.38 -14.84 16.80
CA THR A 286 6.34 -14.71 15.69
C THR A 286 5.69 -14.10 14.45
N ILE A 287 6.48 -13.37 13.66
CA ILE A 287 6.10 -12.85 12.33
C ILE A 287 7.07 -13.37 11.25
N SER A 288 6.74 -13.20 9.97
CA SER A 288 7.67 -13.53 8.88
C SER A 288 8.52 -12.32 8.53
N TYR A 289 9.84 -12.46 8.53
CA TYR A 289 10.78 -11.45 8.03
C TYR A 289 11.11 -11.70 6.55
N ASP A 290 11.08 -12.98 6.14
CA ASP A 290 11.45 -13.40 4.80
C ASP A 290 10.31 -13.24 3.78
N LYS A 291 10.67 -13.26 2.50
CA LYS A 291 9.75 -13.19 1.35
C LYS A 291 9.22 -14.57 0.92
N GLY A 292 9.44 -15.62 1.71
CA GLY A 292 9.07 -17.00 1.46
C GLY A 292 10.12 -17.80 0.70
N GLY A 293 9.67 -18.87 0.04
CA GLY A 293 10.49 -19.69 -0.85
C GLY A 293 11.15 -20.91 -0.17
N PRO A 294 12.02 -21.64 -0.90
CA PRO A 294 12.67 -22.86 -0.40
C PRO A 294 13.57 -22.63 0.80
N SER A 295 13.86 -23.69 1.55
CA SER A 295 14.59 -23.64 2.82
C SER A 295 15.99 -23.11 2.66
N THR A 296 16.65 -23.51 1.59
CA THR A 296 17.98 -23.02 1.19
C THR A 296 17.96 -21.52 0.95
N SER A 297 17.01 -21.02 0.16
CA SER A 297 16.91 -19.59 -0.19
C SER A 297 16.56 -18.72 1.01
N ARG A 298 15.55 -19.10 1.81
CA ARG A 298 15.11 -18.30 2.96
C ARG A 298 16.14 -18.30 4.09
N LYS A 299 16.81 -19.44 4.37
CA LYS A 299 17.89 -19.50 5.36
C LYS A 299 19.09 -18.63 4.96
N ALA A 300 19.52 -18.72 3.70
CA ALA A 300 20.61 -17.88 3.20
C ALA A 300 20.27 -16.39 3.28
N TRP A 301 19.04 -16.01 2.95
CA TRP A 301 18.58 -14.63 3.05
C TRP A 301 18.52 -14.12 4.49
N LEU A 302 18.01 -14.93 5.42
CA LEU A 302 17.96 -14.58 6.85
C LEU A 302 19.35 -14.43 7.46
N GLU A 303 20.28 -15.33 7.10
CA GLU A 303 21.67 -15.22 7.52
C GLU A 303 22.32 -13.93 6.97
N GLU A 304 22.10 -13.62 5.68
CA GLU A 304 22.65 -12.41 5.06
C GLU A 304 22.07 -11.11 5.65
N LYS A 305 20.76 -11.06 5.89
CA LYS A 305 20.06 -9.82 6.29
C LYS A 305 19.97 -9.62 7.80
N PHE A 306 19.89 -10.70 8.57
CA PHE A 306 19.66 -10.66 10.02
C PHE A 306 20.72 -11.40 10.83
N GLY A 307 21.64 -12.15 10.19
CA GLY A 307 22.75 -12.81 10.88
C GLY A 307 22.34 -14.01 11.73
N PHE A 308 21.25 -14.71 11.36
CA PHE A 308 20.86 -15.95 12.03
C PHE A 308 20.36 -17.03 11.07
N ASN A 309 20.58 -18.29 11.48
CA ASN A 309 20.04 -19.47 10.82
C ASN A 309 18.70 -19.86 11.41
N CYS A 310 17.64 -19.84 10.60
CA CYS A 310 16.28 -20.16 11.08
C CYS A 310 16.14 -21.64 11.46
N ASP A 311 15.69 -21.87 12.69
CA ASP A 311 15.44 -23.17 13.31
C ASP A 311 13.95 -23.49 13.50
N CYS A 312 13.05 -22.68 12.91
CA CYS A 312 11.60 -22.87 13.07
C CYS A 312 11.14 -24.25 12.57
N ARG A 313 9.95 -24.68 13.00
CA ARG A 313 9.34 -25.97 12.63
C ARG A 313 9.42 -26.27 11.13
N ALA A 314 9.16 -25.28 10.27
CA ALA A 314 9.21 -25.45 8.82
C ALA A 314 10.62 -25.66 8.26
N CYS A 315 11.63 -25.10 8.91
CA CYS A 315 13.04 -25.22 8.54
C CYS A 315 13.72 -26.46 9.14
N HIS A 316 13.10 -27.08 10.14
CA HIS A 316 13.55 -28.28 10.84
C HIS A 316 12.66 -29.50 10.55
N LEU A 317 11.84 -29.45 9.49
CA LEU A 317 11.09 -30.63 9.04
C LEU A 317 12.06 -31.78 8.68
N PRO A 318 11.64 -33.04 8.87
CA PRO A 318 12.35 -34.19 8.30
C PRO A 318 12.56 -34.01 6.79
N LEU A 319 13.69 -34.49 6.25
CA LEU A 319 14.13 -34.20 4.87
C LEU A 319 13.02 -34.39 3.81
N VAL A 320 12.28 -35.50 3.88
CA VAL A 320 11.19 -35.80 2.93
C VAL A 320 10.05 -34.77 3.02
N GLU A 321 9.68 -34.34 4.22
CA GLU A 321 8.63 -33.32 4.41
C GLU A 321 9.13 -31.92 4.08
N LEU A 322 10.41 -31.64 4.34
CA LEU A 322 11.08 -30.40 3.95
C LEU A 322 11.11 -30.26 2.41
N GLU A 323 11.43 -31.33 1.68
CA GLU A 323 11.41 -31.34 0.21
C GLU A 323 10.00 -31.07 -0.35
N LYS A 324 8.96 -31.65 0.27
CA LYS A 324 7.56 -31.37 -0.09
C LYS A 324 7.19 -29.91 0.16
N SER A 325 7.56 -29.36 1.34
CA SER A 325 7.35 -27.95 1.67
C SER A 325 8.08 -27.03 0.68
N ASP A 326 9.34 -27.32 0.38
CA ASP A 326 10.13 -26.54 -0.56
C ASP A 326 9.55 -26.61 -1.98
N LYS A 327 9.00 -27.75 -2.41
CA LYS A 327 8.28 -27.85 -3.67
C LYS A 327 7.03 -26.97 -3.68
N ARG A 328 6.21 -26.99 -2.62
CA ARG A 328 5.02 -26.13 -2.50
C ARG A 328 5.40 -24.65 -2.49
N ARG A 329 6.45 -24.25 -1.75
CA ARG A 329 6.91 -22.85 -1.71
C ARG A 329 7.48 -22.35 -3.04
N LYS A 330 8.12 -23.22 -3.85
CA LYS A 330 8.47 -22.91 -5.25
C LYS A 330 7.22 -22.70 -6.10
N GLN A 331 6.24 -23.58 -5.95
CA GLN A 331 4.98 -23.48 -6.68
C GLN A 331 4.22 -22.20 -6.32
N ILE A 332 4.19 -21.79 -5.04
CA ILE A 332 3.63 -20.51 -4.59
C ILE A 332 4.29 -19.34 -5.33
N HIS A 333 5.63 -19.28 -5.35
CA HIS A 333 6.36 -18.22 -6.06
C HIS A 333 6.07 -18.19 -7.56
N GLN A 334 6.01 -19.37 -8.19
CA GLN A 334 5.75 -19.46 -9.61
C GLN A 334 4.33 -18.97 -9.95
N LEU A 335 3.33 -19.41 -9.16
CA LEU A 335 1.94 -18.99 -9.33
C LEU A 335 1.76 -17.49 -9.08
N ASP A 336 2.37 -16.94 -8.03
CA ASP A 336 2.34 -15.50 -7.71
C ASP A 336 2.87 -14.68 -8.90
N LYS A 337 4.01 -15.08 -9.46
CA LYS A 337 4.58 -14.45 -10.68
C LYS A 337 3.65 -14.57 -11.89
N ASP A 338 3.07 -15.75 -12.13
CA ASP A 338 2.20 -15.99 -13.29
C ASP A 338 0.86 -15.24 -13.18
N ILE A 339 0.36 -15.02 -11.96
CA ILE A 339 -0.85 -14.23 -11.67
C ILE A 339 -0.55 -12.73 -11.84
N GLY A 340 0.60 -12.28 -11.33
CA GLY A 340 1.02 -10.88 -11.37
C GLY A 340 1.40 -10.35 -12.75
N ASP A 341 1.48 -11.19 -13.79
CA ASP A 341 1.69 -10.77 -15.18
C ASP A 341 0.43 -10.07 -15.74
N PRO A 342 0.45 -8.74 -15.96
CA PRO A 342 -0.73 -8.00 -16.41
C PRO A 342 -1.23 -8.47 -17.78
N PHE A 343 -0.33 -8.95 -18.63
CA PHE A 343 -0.70 -9.46 -19.94
C PHE A 343 -1.51 -10.76 -19.82
N SER A 344 -1.11 -11.68 -18.94
CA SER A 344 -1.85 -12.93 -18.71
C SER A 344 -3.22 -12.69 -18.10
N MET A 345 -3.32 -11.77 -17.12
CA MET A 345 -4.59 -11.35 -16.53
C MET A 345 -5.61 -10.91 -17.59
N MET A 346 -5.17 -10.12 -18.59
CA MET A 346 -6.03 -9.58 -19.64
C MET A 346 -6.31 -10.56 -20.77
N SER A 347 -5.28 -11.27 -21.25
CA SER A 347 -5.35 -12.08 -22.47
C SER A 347 -5.81 -13.51 -22.22
N ARG A 348 -5.57 -14.05 -21.02
CA ARG A 348 -5.87 -15.44 -20.63
C ARG A 348 -6.52 -15.50 -19.24
N PRO A 349 -7.62 -14.76 -19.00
CA PRO A 349 -8.17 -14.59 -17.67
C PRO A 349 -8.64 -15.89 -17.00
N SER A 350 -9.13 -16.86 -17.77
CA SER A 350 -9.48 -18.19 -17.21
C SER A 350 -8.25 -18.94 -16.67
N VAL A 351 -7.08 -18.77 -17.30
CA VAL A 351 -5.82 -19.39 -16.84
C VAL A 351 -5.37 -18.69 -15.56
N SER A 352 -5.36 -17.35 -15.54
CA SER A 352 -5.01 -16.59 -14.33
C SER A 352 -5.94 -16.90 -13.15
N LEU A 353 -7.24 -17.04 -13.41
CA LEU A 353 -8.21 -17.42 -12.39
C LEU A 353 -7.98 -18.86 -11.87
N SER A 354 -7.64 -19.79 -12.76
CA SER A 354 -7.24 -21.15 -12.38
C SER A 354 -5.93 -21.15 -11.56
N ASN A 355 -4.98 -20.28 -11.88
CA ASN A 355 -3.75 -20.13 -11.10
C ASN A 355 -4.04 -19.60 -9.69
N CYS A 356 -4.96 -18.64 -9.54
CA CYS A 356 -5.40 -18.15 -8.24
C CYS A 356 -5.99 -19.30 -7.39
N ARG A 357 -6.85 -20.15 -7.98
CA ARG A 357 -7.40 -21.34 -7.27
C ARG A 357 -6.29 -22.30 -6.84
N SER A 358 -5.36 -22.60 -7.73
CA SER A 358 -4.20 -23.46 -7.44
C SER A 358 -3.33 -22.86 -6.32
N LEU A 359 -3.13 -21.54 -6.33
CA LEU A 359 -2.36 -20.84 -5.31
C LEU A 359 -3.03 -21.00 -3.93
N LEU A 360 -4.35 -20.78 -3.85
CA LEU A 360 -5.11 -20.99 -2.61
C LEU A 360 -5.00 -22.42 -2.06
N GLN A 361 -5.04 -23.42 -2.95
CA GLN A 361 -4.87 -24.82 -2.56
C GLN A 361 -3.47 -25.09 -1.98
N VAL A 362 -2.42 -24.63 -2.66
CA VAL A 362 -1.03 -24.84 -2.21
C VAL A 362 -0.75 -24.07 -0.92
N LEU A 363 -1.30 -22.86 -0.76
CA LEU A 363 -1.22 -22.11 0.50
C LEU A 363 -1.86 -22.87 1.66
N LYS A 364 -3.04 -23.46 1.44
CA LYS A 364 -3.72 -24.29 2.45
C LYS A 364 -2.88 -25.51 2.84
N GLU A 365 -2.30 -26.20 1.87
CA GLU A 365 -1.44 -27.36 2.11
C GLU A 365 -0.13 -27.02 2.83
N GLU A 366 0.43 -25.82 2.60
CA GLU A 366 1.69 -25.40 3.21
C GLU A 366 1.53 -24.82 4.61
N PHE A 367 0.46 -24.05 4.86
CA PHE A 367 0.28 -23.30 6.11
C PHE A 367 -0.77 -23.90 7.06
N GLY A 368 -1.55 -24.90 6.61
CA GLY A 368 -2.41 -25.71 7.48
C GLY A 368 -3.66 -24.98 7.99
N GLU A 369 -3.96 -25.13 9.28
CA GLU A 369 -5.18 -24.63 9.94
C GLU A 369 -5.17 -23.11 10.23
N GLY A 370 -4.01 -22.46 10.11
CA GLY A 370 -3.93 -21.01 10.19
C GLY A 370 -4.36 -20.31 8.90
N THR A 371 -4.40 -18.99 8.94
CA THR A 371 -4.52 -18.16 7.75
C THR A 371 -3.19 -17.49 7.41
N THR A 372 -3.11 -16.91 6.22
CA THR A 372 -1.99 -16.05 5.81
C THR A 372 -2.53 -14.93 4.94
N ILE A 373 -1.91 -13.75 5.04
CA ILE A 373 -2.28 -12.59 4.21
C ILE A 373 -2.17 -12.90 2.70
N LEU A 374 -1.37 -13.89 2.32
CA LEU A 374 -1.28 -14.37 0.92
C LEU A 374 -2.61 -14.91 0.40
N VAL A 375 -3.47 -15.47 1.26
CA VAL A 375 -4.83 -15.90 0.88
C VAL A 375 -5.69 -14.68 0.50
N ALA A 376 -5.58 -13.58 1.24
CA ALA A 376 -6.28 -12.33 0.90
C ALA A 376 -5.78 -11.77 -0.44
N ARG A 377 -4.47 -11.77 -0.66
CA ARG A 377 -3.84 -11.30 -1.91
C ARG A 377 -4.32 -12.12 -3.11
N ALA A 378 -4.29 -13.45 -3.04
CA ALA A 378 -4.76 -14.32 -4.11
C ALA A 378 -6.26 -14.13 -4.43
N ASN A 379 -7.09 -13.85 -3.43
CA ASN A 379 -8.51 -13.50 -3.66
C ASN A 379 -8.65 -12.11 -4.27
N TYR A 380 -7.81 -11.14 -3.89
CA TYR A 380 -7.81 -9.82 -4.52
C TYR A 380 -7.37 -9.90 -6.00
N ASP A 381 -6.40 -10.73 -6.35
CA ASP A 381 -6.02 -10.97 -7.74
C ASP A 381 -7.16 -11.58 -8.55
N ALA A 382 -7.85 -12.59 -7.97
CA ALA A 382 -9.05 -13.18 -8.58
C ALA A 382 -10.17 -12.15 -8.78
N PHE A 383 -10.35 -11.24 -7.82
CA PHE A 383 -11.24 -10.10 -7.93
C PHE A 383 -10.84 -9.19 -9.11
N GLN A 384 -9.57 -8.79 -9.22
CA GLN A 384 -9.08 -7.95 -10.31
C GLN A 384 -9.27 -8.60 -11.68
N ILE A 385 -8.99 -9.90 -11.80
CA ILE A 385 -9.27 -10.68 -13.01
C ILE A 385 -10.77 -10.66 -13.36
N ALA A 386 -11.66 -10.82 -12.37
CA ALA A 386 -13.10 -10.84 -12.60
C ALA A 386 -13.64 -9.47 -13.06
N ILE A 387 -13.30 -8.41 -12.32
CA ILE A 387 -13.87 -7.07 -12.56
C ILE A 387 -13.33 -6.41 -13.82
N VAL A 388 -12.08 -6.68 -14.23
CA VAL A 388 -11.52 -6.13 -15.48
C VAL A 388 -12.24 -6.65 -16.73
N HIS A 389 -12.97 -7.76 -16.58
CA HIS A 389 -13.85 -8.36 -17.59
C HIS A 389 -15.36 -8.17 -17.33
N GLY A 390 -15.71 -7.36 -16.32
CA GLY A 390 -17.08 -6.97 -15.96
C GLY A 390 -17.87 -7.99 -15.11
N ASP A 391 -17.23 -9.01 -14.54
CA ASP A 391 -17.89 -10.05 -13.73
C ASP A 391 -18.12 -9.59 -12.28
N GLU A 392 -19.17 -8.77 -12.07
CA GLU A 392 -19.51 -8.22 -10.75
C GLU A 392 -19.89 -9.31 -9.74
N ALA A 393 -20.59 -10.37 -10.19
CA ALA A 393 -21.03 -11.45 -9.31
C ALA A 393 -19.83 -12.15 -8.66
N ARG A 394 -18.89 -12.66 -9.46
CA ARG A 394 -17.68 -13.30 -8.93
C ARG A 394 -16.74 -12.32 -8.26
N GLY A 395 -16.59 -11.12 -8.83
CA GLY A 395 -15.80 -10.04 -8.22
C GLY A 395 -16.21 -9.79 -6.78
N SER A 396 -17.51 -9.58 -6.51
CA SER A 396 -17.98 -9.33 -5.14
C SER A 396 -17.64 -10.47 -4.16
N LEU A 397 -17.70 -11.73 -4.59
CA LEU A 397 -17.38 -12.89 -3.76
C LEU A 397 -15.88 -13.02 -3.49
N PHE A 398 -15.03 -12.75 -4.48
CA PHE A 398 -13.59 -12.73 -4.28
C PHE A 398 -13.16 -11.58 -3.36
N ALA A 399 -13.73 -10.39 -3.54
CA ALA A 399 -13.50 -9.26 -2.63
C ALA A 399 -13.97 -9.57 -1.20
N GLU A 400 -15.12 -10.23 -1.03
CA GLU A 400 -15.61 -10.68 0.27
C GLU A 400 -14.64 -11.67 0.93
N ARG A 401 -14.14 -12.67 0.18
CA ARG A 401 -13.13 -13.60 0.69
C ARG A 401 -11.85 -12.88 1.10
N ALA A 402 -11.38 -11.92 0.32
CA ALA A 402 -10.21 -11.11 0.66
C ALA A 402 -10.46 -10.27 1.93
N TYR A 403 -11.63 -9.65 2.06
CA TYR A 403 -12.06 -8.90 3.22
C TYR A 403 -12.04 -9.74 4.50
N GLN A 404 -12.65 -10.93 4.49
CA GLN A 404 -12.72 -11.80 5.67
C GLN A 404 -11.32 -12.20 6.18
N ILE A 405 -10.38 -12.47 5.26
CA ILE A 405 -9.01 -12.79 5.65
C ILE A 405 -8.27 -11.56 6.19
N ARG A 406 -8.44 -10.38 5.56
CA ARG A 406 -7.83 -9.14 6.08
C ARG A 406 -8.39 -8.73 7.43
N LEU A 407 -9.68 -8.93 7.66
CA LEU A 407 -10.30 -8.69 8.96
C LEU A 407 -9.62 -9.49 10.07
N LEU A 408 -9.26 -10.75 9.81
CA LEU A 408 -8.52 -11.60 10.75
C LEU A 408 -7.06 -11.15 10.91
N CYS A 409 -6.38 -10.83 9.81
CA CYS A 409 -4.94 -10.54 9.80
C CYS A 409 -4.59 -9.09 10.20
N GLU A 410 -5.48 -8.13 9.99
CA GLU A 410 -5.20 -6.69 10.03
C GLU A 410 -6.23 -5.91 10.87
N GLY A 411 -7.37 -6.52 11.21
CA GLY A 411 -8.45 -5.89 11.96
C GLY A 411 -9.34 -4.95 11.12
N GLY A 412 -10.53 -4.62 11.63
CA GLY A 412 -11.56 -3.88 10.88
C GLY A 412 -11.27 -2.40 10.65
N ASP A 413 -10.32 -1.82 11.39
CA ASP A 413 -9.88 -0.44 11.25
C ASP A 413 -8.78 -0.25 10.19
N SER A 414 -8.16 -1.34 9.70
CA SER A 414 -7.16 -1.34 8.63
C SER A 414 -7.71 -0.67 7.36
N PRO A 415 -6.94 0.24 6.73
CA PRO A 415 -7.29 0.87 5.45
C PRO A 415 -7.64 -0.16 4.37
N ASP A 416 -6.81 -1.19 4.24
CA ASP A 416 -6.97 -2.24 3.25
C ASP A 416 -8.20 -3.11 3.54
N THR A 417 -8.47 -3.41 4.81
CA THR A 417 -9.67 -4.15 5.23
C THR A 417 -10.93 -3.38 4.84
N LYS A 418 -11.00 -2.08 5.16
CA LYS A 418 -12.13 -1.22 4.78
C LYS A 418 -12.30 -1.12 3.26
N ARG A 419 -11.18 -0.99 2.52
CA ARG A 419 -11.21 -0.98 1.05
C ARG A 419 -11.80 -2.28 0.50
N MET A 420 -11.38 -3.44 1.01
CA MET A 420 -11.92 -4.72 0.54
C MET A 420 -13.41 -4.86 0.86
N GLN A 421 -13.85 -4.40 2.03
CA GLN A 421 -15.28 -4.37 2.39
C GLN A 421 -16.10 -3.55 1.37
N GLN A 422 -15.65 -2.34 1.04
CA GLN A 422 -16.31 -1.48 0.06
C GLN A 422 -16.37 -2.13 -1.34
N LEU A 423 -15.30 -2.83 -1.75
CA LEU A 423 -15.26 -3.53 -3.03
C LEU A 423 -16.13 -4.79 -3.05
N ALA A 424 -16.28 -5.49 -1.92
CA ALA A 424 -17.23 -6.60 -1.78
C ALA A 424 -18.68 -6.12 -1.90
N GLU A 425 -18.98 -4.95 -1.34
CA GLU A 425 -20.28 -4.29 -1.45
C GLU A 425 -20.56 -3.82 -2.88
N ASN A 426 -19.63 -3.05 -3.46
CA ASN A 426 -19.73 -2.46 -4.78
C ASN A 426 -18.43 -2.61 -5.59
N PRO A 427 -18.25 -3.74 -6.33
CA PRO A 427 -17.05 -4.01 -7.13
C PRO A 427 -16.72 -2.95 -8.19
N LYS A 428 -17.71 -2.17 -8.63
CA LYS A 428 -17.55 -1.13 -9.66
C LYS A 428 -16.78 0.08 -9.19
N LEU A 429 -16.61 0.26 -7.88
CA LEU A 429 -15.74 1.30 -7.35
C LEU A 429 -14.27 1.08 -7.71
N HIS A 430 -13.90 -0.14 -8.10
CA HIS A 430 -12.56 -0.42 -8.57
C HIS A 430 -12.32 0.22 -9.96
N PRO A 431 -11.25 1.01 -10.16
CA PRO A 431 -11.00 1.73 -11.41
C PRO A 431 -10.90 0.82 -12.65
N SER A 432 -10.45 -0.43 -12.47
CA SER A 432 -10.30 -1.38 -13.59
C SER A 432 -11.62 -2.02 -14.04
N PHE A 433 -12.77 -1.69 -13.44
CA PHE A 433 -14.04 -2.33 -13.79
C PHE A 433 -14.35 -2.21 -15.29
N GLY A 434 -14.41 -3.35 -15.98
CA GLY A 434 -14.64 -3.43 -17.43
C GLY A 434 -13.56 -2.80 -18.31
N ALA A 435 -12.40 -2.43 -17.75
CA ALA A 435 -11.37 -1.68 -18.46
C ALA A 435 -10.74 -2.46 -19.62
N HIS A 436 -10.75 -3.81 -19.56
CA HIS A 436 -10.25 -4.64 -20.66
C HIS A 436 -11.37 -5.19 -21.54
N SER A 437 -12.42 -5.78 -20.95
CA SER A 437 -13.59 -6.25 -21.72
C SER A 437 -14.85 -6.37 -20.89
N MET A 438 -15.98 -6.65 -21.53
CA MET A 438 -17.27 -6.95 -20.87
C MET A 438 -17.74 -8.38 -21.17
N ARG A 439 -16.84 -9.28 -21.55
CA ARG A 439 -17.19 -10.65 -21.96
C ARG A 439 -17.71 -11.50 -20.80
N TRP A 440 -17.38 -11.15 -19.56
CA TRP A 440 -17.85 -11.86 -18.37
C TRP A 440 -18.91 -11.07 -17.61
N LYS A 441 -19.58 -10.11 -18.27
CA LYS A 441 -20.55 -9.23 -17.64
C LYS A 441 -21.60 -10.01 -16.85
N THR A 442 -21.60 -9.81 -15.54
CA THR A 442 -22.63 -10.24 -14.60
C THR A 442 -22.94 -9.10 -13.65
N LYS A 443 -24.05 -9.20 -12.92
CA LYS A 443 -24.41 -8.31 -11.81
C LYS A 443 -24.36 -9.09 -10.49
N LYS A 444 -24.13 -8.43 -9.36
CA LYS A 444 -24.14 -9.08 -8.03
C LYS A 444 -25.44 -9.85 -7.74
N GLY A 445 -26.57 -9.36 -8.23
CA GLY A 445 -27.86 -10.05 -8.11
C GLY A 445 -27.97 -11.38 -8.89
N GLN A 446 -26.98 -11.72 -9.72
CA GLN A 446 -26.92 -12.96 -10.51
C GLN A 446 -26.02 -14.03 -9.87
N ILE A 447 -25.63 -13.87 -8.61
CA ILE A 447 -24.98 -14.95 -7.83
C ILE A 447 -26.02 -16.07 -7.65
N PRO A 448 -25.73 -17.31 -8.08
CA PRO A 448 -26.65 -18.43 -7.96
C PRO A 448 -26.81 -18.81 -6.48
N ARG A 449 -28.04 -18.87 -6.00
CA ARG A 449 -28.36 -19.17 -4.59
C ARG A 449 -28.62 -20.66 -4.35
N GLU A 450 -28.91 -21.37 -5.43
CA GLU A 450 -29.23 -22.79 -5.48
C GLU A 450 -27.99 -23.68 -5.49
N LEU A 451 -26.88 -23.21 -6.06
CA LEU A 451 -25.62 -23.97 -6.09
C LEU A 451 -24.98 -24.01 -4.71
N LYS A 452 -24.46 -25.19 -4.34
CA LYS A 452 -23.78 -25.42 -3.05
C LYS A 452 -22.51 -26.24 -3.25
N GLY A 453 -21.61 -26.19 -2.27
CA GLY A 453 -20.38 -26.99 -2.25
C GLY A 453 -19.57 -26.86 -3.54
N ASP A 454 -19.18 -28.00 -4.12
CA ASP A 454 -18.31 -28.05 -5.31
C ASP A 454 -18.95 -27.42 -6.55
N GLU A 455 -20.27 -27.51 -6.71
CA GLU A 455 -20.97 -26.88 -7.85
C GLU A 455 -20.84 -25.35 -7.79
N PHE A 456 -20.96 -24.79 -6.59
CA PHE A 456 -20.77 -23.35 -6.36
C PHE A 456 -19.32 -22.94 -6.59
N GLU A 457 -18.34 -23.70 -6.08
CA GLU A 457 -16.92 -23.42 -6.34
C GLU A 457 -16.58 -23.53 -7.83
N ASN A 458 -17.11 -24.52 -8.55
CA ASN A 458 -16.87 -24.65 -9.99
C ASN A 458 -17.46 -23.47 -10.76
N TRP A 459 -18.66 -23.02 -10.40
CA TRP A 459 -19.20 -21.77 -10.94
C TRP A 459 -18.28 -20.58 -10.60
N LEU A 460 -17.89 -20.39 -9.34
CA LEU A 460 -17.08 -19.26 -8.88
C LEU A 460 -15.75 -19.19 -9.64
N TRP A 461 -15.08 -20.32 -9.82
CA TRP A 461 -13.79 -20.41 -10.51
C TRP A 461 -13.89 -20.60 -12.03
N ARG A 462 -15.11 -20.52 -12.60
CA ARG A 462 -15.38 -20.73 -14.03
C ARG A 462 -14.81 -22.04 -14.57
N GLN A 463 -14.85 -23.10 -13.76
CA GLN A 463 -14.48 -24.45 -14.16
C GLN A 463 -15.64 -25.13 -14.91
N LYS A 464 -15.29 -26.01 -15.84
CA LYS A 464 -16.24 -26.78 -16.64
C LYS A 464 -16.61 -28.08 -15.97
#